data_AF-A0AA97DY88-F1
#
_entry.id   AF-A0AA97DY88-F1
#
_cell.length_a   1.000
_cell.length_b   1.000
_cell.length_c   1.000
_cell.angle_alpha   90.00
_cell.angle_beta   90.00
_cell.angle_gamma   90.00
#
_symmetry.space_group_name_H-M   'P 1'
#
loop_
_entity.id
_entity.type
_entity.pdbx_description
1 polymer ?
#
loop_
_entity_poly.entity_id
_entity_poly.type
_entity_poly.pdbx_seq_one_letter_code
_entity_poly.pdbx_strand_id
1 'polypeptide(L)' 'MNLHQGSKVRYEILPEGLLIKPIDTAEKKHKWPYSEAQLLDGVTEETAHTDELATLSDNEWPY' A
#
# COMPACT_ATOMS: atom_id res chain seq x y z
N MET A 1 20.00 -7.71 2.89
CA MET A 1 19.32 -6.42 3.16
C MET A 1 18.33 -6.22 2.04
N ASN A 2 17.02 -6.32 2.31
CA ASN A 2 15.97 -6.06 1.32
C ASN A 2 15.76 -4.55 1.19
N LEU A 3 16.70 -3.88 0.53
CA LEU A 3 16.59 -2.46 0.22
C LEU A 3 16.14 -2.33 -1.24
N HIS A 4 14.95 -1.80 -1.43
CA HIS A 4 14.39 -1.46 -2.74
C HIS A 4 14.42 0.07 -2.95
N GLN A 5 14.31 0.51 -4.20
CA GLN A 5 14.19 1.93 -4.50
C GLN A 5 12.98 2.53 -3.74
N GLY A 6 13.21 3.66 -3.04
CA GLY A 6 12.21 4.27 -2.16
C GLY A 6 12.21 3.77 -0.71
N SER A 7 13.06 2.79 -0.37
CA SER A 7 13.19 2.33 1.02
C SER A 7 13.74 3.41 1.94
N LYS A 8 13.12 3.60 3.09
CA LYS A 8 13.58 4.53 4.11
C LYS A 8 14.70 3.90 4.92
N VAL A 9 15.83 4.60 5.03
CA VAL A 9 16.99 4.19 5.81
C VAL A 9 17.32 5.23 6.86
N ARG A 10 17.88 4.79 7.98
CA ARG A 10 18.53 5.66 8.96
C ARG A 10 20.04 5.59 8.72
N TYR A 11 20.70 6.74 8.72
CA TYR A 11 22.15 6.79 8.64
C TYR A 11 22.74 7.43 9.90
N GLU A 12 23.92 6.95 10.29
CA GLU A 12 24.71 7.45 11.40
C GLU A 12 26.15 7.65 10.90
N ILE A 13 26.74 8.82 11.18
CA ILE A 13 28.13 9.13 10.81
C ILE A 13 29.01 8.76 12.01
N LEU A 14 29.89 7.79 11.82
CA LEU A 14 30.87 7.33 12.79
C LEU A 14 32.28 7.75 12.35
N PRO A 15 33.27 7.81 13.27
CA PRO A 15 34.66 8.11 12.92
C PRO A 15 35.24 7.14 11.88
N GLU A 16 34.84 5.87 11.96
CA GLU A 16 35.22 4.78 11.06
C GLU A 16 34.44 4.73 9.74
N GLY A 17 33.35 5.51 9.59
CA GLY A 17 32.60 5.58 8.33
C GLY A 17 31.10 5.81 8.48
N LEU A 18 30.36 5.51 7.41
CA LEU A 18 28.91 5.71 7.32
C LEU A 18 28.17 4.40 7.61
N LEU A 19 27.35 4.39 8.66
CA LEU A 19 26.50 3.25 8.99
C LEU A 19 25.08 3.48 8.46
N ILE A 20 24.58 2.59 7.61
CA ILE A 20 23.23 2.64 7.04
C ILE A 20 22.44 1.45 7.56
N LYS A 21 21.31 1.72 8.22
CA LYS A 21 20.38 0.69 8.73
C LYS A 21 19.01 0.86 8.06
N PRO A 22 18.34 -0.23 7.67
CA PRO A 22 16.95 -0.15 7.24
C PRO A 22 16.09 0.31 8.42
N ILE A 23 15.08 1.12 8.14
CA ILE A 23 14.04 1.41 9.12
C ILE A 23 13.02 0.29 8.98
N ASP A 24 13.03 -0.67 9.91
CA ASP A 24 11.95 -1.66 10.02
C ASP A 24 10.65 -0.92 10.37
N THR A 25 9.90 -0.52 9.35
CA THR A 25 8.49 -0.20 9.51
C THR A 25 7.75 -1.52 9.56
N ALA A 26 7.98 -2.30 10.62
CA ALA A 26 7.13 -3.43 10.98
C ALA A 26 5.70 -2.93 10.89
N GLU A 27 4.95 -3.56 9.98
CA GLU A 27 3.71 -3.07 9.41
C GLU A 27 2.83 -2.46 10.50
N LYS A 28 2.80 -1.12 10.56
CA LYS A 28 1.71 -0.44 11.25
C LYS A 28 0.48 -0.94 10.53
N LYS A 29 -0.28 -1.84 11.18
CA LYS A 29 -1.60 -2.31 10.74
C LYS A 29 -2.23 -1.15 10.01
N HIS A 30 -2.32 -1.23 8.68
CA HIS A 30 -2.70 -0.10 7.85
C HIS A 30 -4.08 0.32 8.35
N LYS A 31 -4.12 1.36 9.17
CA LYS A 31 -5.37 1.97 9.59
C LYS A 31 -5.74 2.83 8.40
N TRP A 32 -6.43 2.20 7.46
CA TRP A 32 -6.95 2.89 6.29
C TRP A 32 -7.74 4.10 6.79
N PRO A 33 -7.46 5.30 6.27
CA PRO A 33 -8.10 6.52 6.74
C PRO A 33 -9.59 6.55 6.41
N TYR A 34 -10.03 5.72 5.46
CA TYR A 34 -11.39 5.61 4.98
C TYR A 34 -11.87 4.16 5.02
N SER A 35 -13.16 3.97 5.29
CA SER A 35 -13.83 2.68 5.13
C SER A 35 -14.27 2.48 3.67
N GLU A 36 -14.59 1.24 3.29
CA GLU A 36 -15.12 0.93 1.95
C GLU A 36 -16.38 1.74 1.62
N ALA A 37 -17.29 1.89 2.59
CA ALA A 37 -18.47 2.74 2.43
C ALA A 37 -18.13 4.21 2.12
N GLN A 38 -17.01 4.73 2.65
CA GLN A 38 -16.55 6.10 2.34
C GLN A 38 -15.85 6.20 0.99
N LEU A 39 -15.25 5.11 0.50
CA LEU A 39 -14.66 5.06 -0.84
C LEU A 39 -15.73 4.94 -1.94
N LEU A 40 -16.86 4.31 -1.62
CA LEU A 40 -18.01 4.18 -2.52
C LEU A 40 -18.94 5.42 -2.51
N ASP A 41 -18.76 6.32 -1.54
CA ASP A 41 -19.55 7.56 -1.45
C ASP A 41 -19.21 8.49 -2.63
N GLY A 42 -20.21 8.78 -3.48
CA GLY A 42 -20.04 9.61 -4.67
C GLY A 42 -19.48 8.88 -5.89
N VAL A 43 -19.34 7.56 -5.85
CA VAL A 43 -19.11 6.75 -7.05
C VAL A 43 -20.42 6.68 -7.85
N THR A 44 -20.43 7.31 -9.02
CA THR A 44 -21.52 7.30 -10.00
C THR A 44 -21.01 6.75 -11.33
N GLU A 45 -21.90 6.45 -12.27
CA GLU A 45 -21.52 5.98 -13.61
C GLU A 45 -20.54 6.93 -14.34
N GLU A 46 -20.55 8.21 -13.96
CA GLU A 46 -19.70 9.26 -14.53
C GLU A 46 -18.34 9.41 -13.82
N THR A 47 -18.27 9.04 -12.54
CA THR A 47 -17.05 9.15 -11.70
C THR A 47 -16.33 7.82 -11.51
N ALA A 48 -17.00 6.70 -11.81
CA ALA A 48 -16.38 5.39 -11.89
C ALA A 48 -15.37 5.36 -13.04
N HIS A 49 -14.09 5.19 -12.71
CA HIS A 49 -13.09 4.90 -13.72
C HIS A 49 -13.46 3.55 -14.36
N THR A 50 -13.62 3.53 -15.68
CA THR A 50 -14.04 2.35 -16.46
C THR A 50 -13.03 1.20 -16.44
N ASP A 51 -11.88 1.38 -15.79
CA ASP A 51 -10.85 0.35 -15.54
C ASP A 51 -11.11 -0.44 -14.24
N GLU A 52 -12.00 0.04 -13.37
CA GLU A 52 -12.36 -0.60 -12.09
C GLU A 52 -13.66 -1.43 -12.21
N LEU A 53 -14.20 -1.62 -13.42
CA LEU A 53 -15.33 -2.53 -13.62
C LEU A 53 -14.82 -3.95 -13.44
N ALA A 54 -14.91 -4.48 -12.22
CA ALA A 54 -14.74 -5.89 -11.97
C ALA A 54 -15.65 -6.63 -12.96
N THR A 55 -15.05 -7.37 -13.90
CA THR A 55 -15.80 -8.33 -14.67
C THR A 55 -16.46 -9.26 -13.65
N LEU A 56 -17.80 -9.27 -13.61
CA LEU A 56 -18.54 -10.30 -12.89
C LEU A 56 -18.17 -11.61 -13.57
N SER A 57 -17.07 -12.23 -13.15
CA SER A 57 -16.81 -13.61 -13.51
C SER A 57 -17.83 -14.43 -12.72
N ASP A 58 -18.74 -15.09 -13.43
CA ASP A 58 -19.70 -16.10 -12.95
C ASP A 58 -19.01 -17.34 -12.36
N ASN A 59 -17.99 -17.15 -11.51
CA ASN A 59 -17.28 -18.22 -10.85
C ASN A 59 -17.11 -17.87 -9.38
N GLU A 60 -18.25 -17.66 -8.71
CA GLU A 60 -18.39 -18.06 -7.32
C GLU A 60 -17.96 -19.53 -7.24
N TRP A 61 -16.82 -19.80 -6.61
CA TRP A 61 -16.30 -21.15 -6.42
C TRP A 61 -17.34 -22.01 -5.70
N PRO A 62 -17.89 -23.08 -6.34
CA PRO A 62 -18.53 -24.12 -5.58
C PRO A 62 -17.44 -25.03 -4.98
N TYR A 63 -17.70 -25.47 -3.75
CA TYR A 63 -16.89 -26.39 -2.92
C TYR A 63 -16.13 -27.48 -3.69
#